data_AF-G8M1F7-F1
#
_entry.id   AF-G8M1F7-F1
#
_cell.length_a   1.000
_cell.length_b   1.000
_cell.length_c   1.000
_cell.angle_alpha   90.00
_cell.angle_beta   90.00
_cell.angle_gamma   90.00
#
_symmetry.space_group_name_H-M   'P 1'
#
loop_
_entity.id
_entity.type
_entity.pdbx_description
1 polymer ?
#
loop_
_entity_poly.entity_id
_entity_poly.type
_entity_poly.pdbx_seq_one_letter_code
_entity_poly.pdbx_strand_id
1 'polypeptide(L)'
;MTDFKQEIKTYSPIDLDRLLKTNIDMPDNLKNSVLLYNKALDNIRIKSEDIAIIELKKAISLNPDFCEAINLLGLLYTTINENNLARNCFEKVLSIDPQDRKASEYLRLLDNDYKRPGNNIKVKHKEKSENKKSNVKNVKNKKKDNKKDSIFTELSYSISNILKMNAAKYLIGFLAGLLVFFAISTIAGSKESAKDVSNVIDNRRKNQSSIDYEEKYNQLAEENNALQKQLEDLQNQLEGLQKTAQNYTNLSQLLLIEKKVSGGDYVGAADMLVAFNAEGLNETEKEKYESLRKQAMEKAAQQMYNEGRDLYKKKQYGEALEKFNKVVAYVDEWKNSSATIYYIGVCHQELNDKDKALEAFNKVIERYPSSSFAKYAKSRVDSINSGT
;
A
#
# COMPACT_ATOMS: atom_id res chain seq x y z
N MET A 1 -28.31 31.28 3.59
CA MET A 1 -27.22 30.56 2.90
C MET A 1 -27.00 29.29 3.70
N THR A 2 -27.36 28.14 3.16
CA THR A 2 -27.18 26.85 3.85
C THR A 2 -25.68 26.62 4.00
N ASP A 3 -25.22 26.59 5.25
CA ASP A 3 -23.81 26.36 5.58
C ASP A 3 -23.51 24.86 5.35
N PHE A 4 -22.52 24.54 4.53
CA PHE A 4 -22.09 23.15 4.26
C PHE A 4 -21.81 22.36 5.56
N LYS A 5 -21.40 23.05 6.63
CA LYS A 5 -21.23 22.44 7.96
C LYS A 5 -22.53 21.96 8.59
N GLN A 6 -23.67 22.55 8.25
CA GLN A 6 -24.98 22.06 8.70
C GLN A 6 -25.40 20.84 7.89
N GLU A 7 -25.10 20.80 6.59
CA GLU A 7 -25.43 19.63 5.76
C GLU A 7 -24.66 18.39 6.18
N ILE A 8 -23.40 18.52 6.58
CA ILE A 8 -22.63 17.42 7.16
C ILE A 8 -23.36 16.78 8.34
N LYS A 9 -24.04 17.57 9.20
CA LYS A 9 -24.77 17.05 10.37
C LYS A 9 -26.03 16.27 10.01
N THR A 10 -26.55 16.41 8.79
CA THR A 10 -27.73 15.66 8.32
C THR A 10 -27.39 14.22 7.99
N TYR A 11 -26.11 13.89 7.78
CA TYR A 11 -25.68 12.53 7.49
C TYR A 11 -25.79 11.66 8.73
N SER A 12 -26.41 10.50 8.55
CA SER A 12 -26.63 9.51 9.60
C SER A 12 -25.93 8.19 9.27
N PRO A 13 -25.49 7.44 10.29
CA PRO A 13 -24.95 6.10 10.08
C PRO A 13 -25.96 5.19 9.38
N ILE A 14 -25.45 4.33 8.52
CA ILE A 14 -26.21 3.29 7.84
C ILE A 14 -26.27 2.06 8.74
N ASP A 15 -27.49 1.59 9.04
CA ASP A 15 -27.72 0.37 9.81
C ASP A 15 -27.38 -0.88 8.97
N LEU A 16 -26.15 -1.38 9.16
CA LEU A 16 -25.64 -2.53 8.44
C LEU A 16 -26.38 -3.82 8.82
N ASP A 17 -26.79 -3.98 10.07
CA ASP A 17 -27.51 -5.19 10.53
C ASP A 17 -28.86 -5.32 9.83
N ARG A 18 -29.56 -4.20 9.63
CA ARG A 18 -30.79 -4.16 8.84
C ARG A 18 -30.55 -4.45 7.36
N LEU A 19 -29.45 -3.93 6.78
CA LEU A 19 -29.08 -4.23 5.39
C LEU A 19 -28.75 -5.71 5.18
N LEU A 20 -28.02 -6.33 6.10
CA LEU A 20 -27.66 -7.74 6.01
C LEU A 20 -28.87 -8.68 6.16
N LYS A 21 -29.89 -8.28 6.93
CA LYS A 21 -31.16 -9.01 7.02
C LYS A 21 -31.95 -9.01 5.70
N THR A 22 -31.82 -7.94 4.92
CA THR A 22 -32.54 -7.78 3.64
C THR A 22 -31.72 -8.26 2.44
N ASN A 23 -30.39 -8.28 2.56
CA ASN A 23 -29.47 -8.75 1.54
C ASN A 23 -28.37 -9.63 2.17
N ILE A 24 -28.72 -10.90 2.37
CA ILE A 24 -27.93 -11.88 3.15
C ILE A 24 -26.57 -12.15 2.49
N ASP A 25 -26.46 -12.01 1.17
CA ASP A 25 -25.25 -12.31 0.40
C ASP A 25 -24.47 -11.06 -0.05
N MET A 26 -24.53 -9.99 0.74
CA MET A 26 -23.79 -8.77 0.43
C MET A 26 -22.27 -9.04 0.38
N PRO A 27 -21.57 -8.69 -0.71
CA PRO A 27 -20.12 -8.81 -0.82
C PRO A 27 -19.35 -8.06 0.30
N ASP A 28 -18.23 -8.63 0.76
CA ASP A 28 -17.49 -8.08 1.90
C ASP A 28 -16.88 -6.70 1.64
N ASN A 29 -16.53 -6.38 0.39
CA ASN A 29 -16.10 -5.03 0.02
C ASN A 29 -17.22 -3.99 0.26
N LEU A 30 -18.47 -4.33 -0.06
CA LEU A 30 -19.61 -3.45 0.18
C LEU A 30 -19.88 -3.30 1.69
N LYS A 31 -19.86 -4.41 2.45
CA LYS A 31 -19.99 -4.35 3.93
C LYS A 31 -18.92 -3.45 4.56
N ASN A 32 -17.67 -3.65 4.17
CA ASN A 32 -16.53 -2.88 4.67
C ASN A 32 -16.61 -1.41 4.26
N SER A 33 -17.14 -1.11 3.06
CA SER A 33 -17.36 0.28 2.65
C SER A 33 -18.36 1.00 3.56
N VAL A 34 -19.45 0.33 3.96
CA VAL A 34 -20.45 0.90 4.87
C VAL A 34 -19.90 1.09 6.28
N LEU A 35 -19.11 0.13 6.79
CA LEU A 35 -18.43 0.26 8.08
C LEU A 35 -17.49 1.47 8.11
N LEU A 36 -16.68 1.66 7.07
CA LEU A 36 -15.78 2.80 6.96
C LEU A 36 -16.52 4.13 6.85
N TYR A 37 -17.64 4.17 6.11
CA TYR A 37 -18.49 5.36 6.05
C TYR A 37 -19.09 5.72 7.42
N ASN A 38 -19.59 4.75 8.18
CA ASN A 38 -20.12 4.98 9.51
C ASN A 38 -19.03 5.50 10.46
N LYS A 39 -17.83 4.92 10.38
CA LYS A 39 -16.68 5.37 11.16
C LYS A 39 -16.26 6.81 10.81
N ALA A 40 -16.35 7.16 9.52
CA ALA A 40 -16.07 8.52 9.09
C ALA A 40 -17.04 9.53 9.72
N LEU A 41 -18.33 9.19 9.82
CA LEU A 41 -19.32 10.02 10.51
C LEU A 41 -19.00 10.21 11.99
N ASP A 42 -18.53 9.17 12.67
CA ASP A 42 -18.09 9.29 14.07
C ASP A 42 -16.87 10.20 14.20
N ASN A 43 -15.90 10.08 13.27
CA ASN A 43 -14.72 10.94 13.24
C ASN A 43 -15.05 12.42 12.94
N ILE A 44 -16.04 12.69 12.09
CA ILE A 44 -16.57 14.04 11.86
C ILE A 44 -17.15 14.61 13.16
N ARG A 45 -17.89 13.81 13.94
CA ARG A 45 -18.50 14.27 15.20
C ARG A 45 -17.46 14.66 16.25
N ILE A 46 -16.33 13.98 16.29
CA ILE A 46 -15.20 14.33 17.18
C ILE A 46 -14.24 15.37 16.56
N LYS A 47 -14.63 16.01 15.44
CA LYS A 47 -13.86 17.03 14.70
C LYS A 47 -12.52 16.55 14.15
N SER A 48 -12.38 15.25 13.88
CA SER A 48 -11.22 14.67 13.22
C SER A 48 -11.48 14.55 11.71
N GLU A 49 -11.56 15.70 11.02
CA GLU A 49 -11.93 15.78 9.59
C GLU A 49 -10.94 15.03 8.67
N ASP A 50 -9.63 15.08 8.96
CA ASP A 50 -8.61 14.38 8.18
C ASP A 50 -8.80 12.86 8.17
N ILE A 51 -9.11 12.31 9.35
CA ILE A 51 -9.37 10.87 9.52
C ILE A 51 -10.65 10.49 8.77
N ALA A 52 -11.69 11.31 8.86
CA ALA A 52 -12.94 11.09 8.13
C ALA A 52 -12.73 11.10 6.60
N ILE A 53 -11.93 12.02 6.08
CA ILE A 53 -11.58 12.07 4.64
C ILE A 53 -10.88 10.78 4.21
N ILE A 54 -9.93 10.27 5.01
CA ILE A 54 -9.21 9.02 4.70
C ILE A 54 -10.17 7.82 4.69
N GLU A 55 -11.05 7.73 5.69
CA GLU A 55 -12.02 6.65 5.79
C GLU A 55 -13.04 6.67 4.65
N LEU A 56 -13.50 7.85 4.25
CA LEU A 56 -14.40 8.02 3.10
C LEU A 56 -13.70 7.64 1.79
N LYS A 57 -12.44 8.05 1.58
CA LYS A 57 -11.66 7.63 0.41
C LYS A 57 -11.53 6.11 0.33
N LYS A 58 -11.29 5.45 1.47
CA LYS A 58 -11.20 3.99 1.54
C LYS A 58 -12.57 3.32 1.34
N ALA A 59 -13.65 3.91 1.86
CA ALA A 59 -15.01 3.42 1.61
C ALA A 59 -15.32 3.46 0.09
N ILE A 60 -14.98 4.58 -0.57
CA ILE A 60 -15.20 4.78 -2.00
C ILE A 60 -14.29 3.87 -2.86
N SER A 61 -13.08 3.53 -2.40
CA SER A 61 -12.24 2.59 -3.15
C SER A 61 -12.77 1.15 -3.12
N LEU A 62 -13.44 0.76 -2.03
CA LEU A 62 -14.10 -0.54 -1.90
C LEU A 62 -15.47 -0.59 -2.60
N ASN A 63 -16.16 0.55 -2.66
CA ASN A 63 -17.43 0.73 -3.35
C ASN A 63 -17.42 2.03 -4.17
N PRO A 64 -16.97 1.98 -5.44
CA PRO A 64 -16.82 3.17 -6.29
C PRO A 64 -18.10 3.96 -6.57
N ASP A 65 -19.26 3.30 -6.43
CA ASP A 65 -20.60 3.83 -6.71
C ASP A 65 -21.33 4.31 -5.44
N PHE A 66 -20.62 4.44 -4.31
CA PHE A 66 -21.20 4.84 -3.03
C PHE A 66 -21.51 6.35 -2.98
N CYS A 67 -22.61 6.77 -3.62
CA CYS A 67 -23.01 8.17 -3.79
C CYS A 67 -23.02 8.96 -2.47
N GLU A 68 -23.62 8.43 -1.39
CA GLU A 68 -23.60 9.09 -0.06
C GLU A 68 -22.20 9.38 0.46
N ALA A 69 -21.26 8.43 0.33
CA ALA A 69 -19.89 8.62 0.80
C ALA A 69 -19.14 9.64 -0.06
N ILE A 70 -19.36 9.64 -1.39
CA ILE A 70 -18.74 10.60 -2.31
C ILE A 70 -19.28 12.02 -2.05
N ASN A 71 -20.59 12.17 -1.84
CA ASN A 71 -21.21 13.45 -1.50
C ASN A 71 -20.68 13.98 -0.17
N LEU A 72 -20.57 13.14 0.87
CA LEU A 72 -20.01 13.53 2.16
C LEU A 72 -18.53 13.94 2.06
N LEU A 73 -17.74 13.21 1.27
CA LEU A 73 -16.36 13.57 0.98
C LEU A 73 -16.26 14.93 0.28
N GLY A 74 -17.14 15.20 -0.70
CA GLY A 74 -17.24 16.49 -1.36
C GLY A 74 -17.54 17.62 -0.38
N LEU A 75 -18.46 17.41 0.57
CA LEU A 75 -18.76 18.38 1.62
C LEU A 75 -17.56 18.64 2.53
N LEU A 76 -16.82 17.62 2.96
CA LEU A 76 -15.58 17.83 3.73
C LEU A 76 -14.52 18.59 2.92
N TYR A 77 -14.42 18.36 1.62
CA TYR A 77 -13.54 19.16 0.77
C TYR A 77 -13.94 20.64 0.73
N THR A 78 -15.24 20.95 0.79
CA THR A 78 -15.67 22.34 0.91
C THR A 78 -15.29 22.96 2.26
N THR A 79 -15.28 22.20 3.36
CA THR A 79 -14.92 22.75 4.69
C THR A 79 -13.45 23.10 4.80
N ILE A 80 -12.58 22.40 4.08
CA ILE A 80 -11.13 22.67 3.99
C ILE A 80 -10.75 23.56 2.79
N ASN A 81 -11.74 24.16 2.13
CA ASN A 81 -11.57 25.10 1.01
C ASN A 81 -10.95 24.49 -0.27
N GLU A 82 -11.03 23.17 -0.43
CA GLU A 82 -10.56 22.42 -1.60
C GLU A 82 -11.68 22.28 -2.65
N ASN A 83 -12.13 23.43 -3.18
CA ASN A 83 -13.33 23.52 -4.01
C ASN A 83 -13.24 22.70 -5.32
N ASN A 84 -12.05 22.55 -5.89
CA ASN A 84 -11.85 21.72 -7.09
C ASN A 84 -12.10 20.23 -6.81
N LEU A 85 -11.62 19.74 -5.66
CA LEU A 85 -11.84 18.34 -5.25
C LEU A 85 -13.30 18.10 -4.88
N ALA A 86 -13.94 19.07 -4.21
CA ALA A 86 -15.36 19.02 -3.90
C ALA A 86 -16.21 18.91 -5.18
N ARG A 87 -15.93 19.75 -6.18
CA ARG A 87 -16.60 19.71 -7.49
C ARG A 87 -16.48 18.35 -8.15
N ASN A 88 -15.26 17.80 -8.22
CA ASN A 88 -15.02 16.48 -8.81
C ASN A 88 -15.83 15.38 -8.11
N CYS A 89 -16.00 15.46 -6.78
CA CYS A 89 -16.82 14.51 -6.04
C CYS A 89 -18.29 14.59 -6.47
N PHE A 90 -18.88 15.79 -6.49
CA PHE A 90 -20.28 15.95 -6.86
C PHE A 90 -20.55 15.63 -8.33
N GLU A 91 -19.65 15.98 -9.25
CA GLU A 91 -19.72 15.58 -10.65
C GLU A 91 -19.62 14.06 -10.81
N LYS A 92 -18.77 13.39 -10.02
CA LYS A 92 -18.70 11.94 -10.00
C LYS A 92 -20.05 11.34 -9.60
N VAL A 93 -20.70 11.85 -8.55
CA VAL A 93 -22.04 11.38 -8.15
C VAL A 93 -23.04 11.56 -9.29
N LEU A 94 -23.07 12.71 -9.97
CA LEU A 94 -23.98 12.93 -11.10
C LEU A 94 -23.68 12.08 -12.34
N SER A 95 -22.46 11.54 -12.46
CA SER A 95 -22.15 10.58 -13.52
C SER A 95 -22.63 9.15 -13.19
N ILE A 96 -22.77 8.83 -11.90
CA ILE A 96 -23.32 7.56 -11.41
C ILE A 96 -24.86 7.64 -11.35
N ASP A 97 -25.40 8.67 -10.69
CA ASP A 97 -26.83 8.98 -10.60
C ASP A 97 -27.10 10.42 -11.07
N PRO A 98 -27.50 10.60 -12.35
CA PRO A 98 -27.83 11.91 -12.91
C PRO A 98 -29.02 12.64 -12.27
N GLN A 99 -29.80 11.97 -11.41
CA GLN A 99 -30.94 12.56 -10.69
C GLN A 99 -30.65 12.78 -9.20
N ASP A 100 -29.42 12.60 -8.73
CA ASP A 100 -29.04 12.89 -7.35
C ASP A 100 -29.29 14.38 -7.04
N ARG A 101 -30.28 14.61 -6.17
CA ARG A 101 -30.71 15.95 -5.75
C ARG A 101 -29.64 16.66 -4.94
N LYS A 102 -28.93 15.94 -4.07
CA LYS A 102 -27.91 16.49 -3.17
C LYS A 102 -26.70 16.96 -3.97
N ALA A 103 -26.17 16.11 -4.86
CA ALA A 103 -25.01 16.46 -5.68
C ALA A 103 -25.28 17.67 -6.58
N SER A 104 -26.47 17.73 -7.19
CA SER A 104 -26.90 18.88 -7.99
C SER A 104 -27.01 20.17 -7.15
N GLU A 105 -27.55 20.07 -5.93
CA GLU A 105 -27.68 21.19 -5.00
C GLU A 105 -26.31 21.66 -4.50
N TYR A 106 -25.41 20.75 -4.14
CA TYR A 106 -24.06 21.08 -3.69
C TYR A 106 -23.21 21.75 -4.78
N LEU A 107 -23.30 21.31 -6.05
CA LEU A 107 -22.64 22.01 -7.16
C LEU A 107 -23.16 23.43 -7.37
N ARG A 108 -24.48 23.63 -7.24
CA ARG A 108 -25.08 24.97 -7.35
C ARG A 108 -24.68 25.88 -6.19
N LEU A 109 -24.53 25.34 -4.99
CA LEU A 109 -24.05 26.10 -3.83
C LEU A 109 -22.55 26.42 -3.94
N LEU A 110 -21.77 25.54 -4.55
CA LEU A 110 -20.33 25.69 -4.75
C LEU A 110 -19.99 26.67 -5.89
N ASP A 111 -20.81 26.69 -6.95
CA ASP A 111 -20.64 27.53 -8.12
C ASP A 111 -21.96 28.24 -8.45
N ASN A 112 -22.02 29.54 -8.14
CA ASN A 112 -23.21 30.37 -8.32
C ASN A 112 -23.69 30.42 -9.80
N ASP A 113 -22.83 30.11 -10.77
CA ASP A 113 -23.15 30.09 -12.20
C ASP A 113 -23.44 28.70 -12.76
N TYR A 114 -23.51 27.66 -11.90
CA TYR A 114 -23.78 26.29 -12.34
C TYR A 114 -25.16 26.15 -13.00
N LYS A 115 -25.15 26.01 -14.33
CA LYS A 115 -26.30 25.60 -15.13
C LYS A 115 -26.24 24.09 -15.31
N ARG A 116 -27.26 23.39 -14.80
CA ARG A 116 -27.50 21.96 -15.06
C ARG A 116 -27.28 21.69 -16.55
N PRO A 117 -26.40 20.77 -16.96
CA PRO A 117 -26.33 20.36 -18.35
C PRO A 117 -27.72 19.83 -18.71
N GLY A 118 -28.46 20.59 -19.52
CA GLY A 118 -29.75 20.14 -20.03
C GLY A 118 -29.53 18.83 -20.76
N ASN A 119 -30.42 17.85 -20.53
CA ASN A 119 -30.46 16.55 -21.21
C ASN A 119 -30.18 16.72 -22.71
N ASN A 120 -28.91 16.58 -23.11
CA ASN A 120 -28.41 16.52 -24.48
C ASN A 120 -26.88 16.52 -24.45
N ILE A 121 -26.25 15.41 -24.08
CA ILE A 121 -24.90 15.11 -24.56
C ILE A 121 -24.93 13.74 -25.19
N LYS A 122 -25.10 13.78 -26.53
CA LYS A 122 -24.58 12.79 -27.45
C LYS A 122 -23.15 12.45 -27.04
N VAL A 123 -22.94 11.21 -26.65
CA VAL A 123 -21.62 10.60 -26.54
C VAL A 123 -20.94 10.77 -27.91
N LYS A 124 -19.91 11.63 -27.98
CA LYS A 124 -18.96 11.61 -29.09
C LYS A 124 -18.06 10.39 -28.92
N HIS A 125 -18.59 9.22 -29.26
CA HIS A 125 -17.75 8.12 -29.72
C HIS A 125 -17.18 8.53 -31.08
N LYS A 126 -15.88 8.79 -31.13
CA LYS A 126 -15.13 8.82 -32.39
C LYS A 126 -14.96 7.38 -32.86
N GLU A 127 -16.01 6.82 -33.44
CA GLU A 127 -15.91 5.63 -34.28
C GLU A 127 -15.44 6.06 -35.68
N LYS A 128 -14.36 5.43 -36.13
CA LYS A 128 -13.88 5.52 -37.51
C LYS A 128 -14.84 4.73 -38.40
N SER A 129 -15.61 5.47 -39.18
CA SER A 129 -16.18 5.16 -40.50
C SER A 129 -16.33 3.67 -40.90
N GLU A 130 -17.58 3.20 -40.98
CA GLU A 130 -17.95 2.12 -41.89
C GLU A 130 -18.17 2.67 -43.31
N ASN A 131 -17.59 2.02 -44.33
CA ASN A 131 -18.36 1.16 -45.23
C ASN A 131 -17.53 0.72 -46.45
N LYS A 132 -17.39 -0.60 -46.63
CA LYS A 132 -17.88 -1.28 -47.85
C LYS A 132 -17.68 -2.80 -47.78
N LYS A 133 -18.83 -3.49 -47.93
CA LYS A 133 -19.07 -4.74 -48.69
C LYS A 133 -18.54 -6.07 -48.13
N SER A 134 -19.50 -6.81 -47.56
CA SER A 134 -19.86 -8.20 -47.90
C SER A 134 -18.87 -9.03 -48.73
N ASN A 135 -18.35 -10.12 -48.15
CA ASN A 135 -18.63 -11.45 -48.71
C ASN A 135 -18.32 -12.61 -47.74
N VAL A 136 -19.19 -13.59 -47.81
CA VAL A 136 -19.26 -14.85 -47.07
C VAL A 136 -18.07 -15.77 -47.36
N LYS A 137 -17.54 -16.48 -46.35
CA LYS A 137 -17.27 -17.94 -46.41
C LYS A 137 -16.85 -18.54 -45.06
N ASN A 138 -17.52 -19.66 -44.76
CA ASN A 138 -17.24 -20.68 -43.74
C ASN A 138 -15.77 -21.05 -43.60
N VAL A 139 -15.34 -21.47 -42.39
CA VAL A 139 -14.84 -22.84 -42.09
C VAL A 139 -14.87 -23.11 -40.58
N LYS A 140 -15.28 -24.34 -40.24
CA LYS A 140 -15.39 -24.97 -38.92
C LYS A 140 -14.03 -25.32 -38.28
N ASN A 141 -14.01 -25.27 -36.93
CA ASN A 141 -13.35 -26.13 -35.95
C ASN A 141 -11.96 -26.75 -36.24
N LYS A 142 -11.00 -26.47 -35.34
CA LYS A 142 -10.19 -27.53 -34.69
C LYS A 142 -9.63 -27.13 -33.31
N LYS A 143 -9.99 -27.99 -32.34
CA LYS A 143 -9.48 -28.33 -31.00
C LYS A 143 -8.26 -27.60 -30.40
N LYS A 144 -8.46 -27.19 -29.14
CA LYS A 144 -7.67 -27.45 -27.90
C LYS A 144 -6.24 -27.98 -28.08
N ASP A 145 -5.26 -27.27 -27.52
CA ASP A 145 -4.57 -27.71 -26.29
C ASP A 145 -3.76 -26.58 -25.62
N ASN A 146 -3.59 -26.73 -24.30
CA ASN A 146 -3.09 -25.78 -23.31
C ASN A 146 -1.65 -25.26 -23.55
N LYS A 147 -1.42 -23.96 -23.31
CA LYS A 147 -0.30 -23.48 -22.47
C LYS A 147 -0.45 -22.00 -22.11
N LYS A 148 -0.02 -21.72 -20.88
CA LYS A 148 0.47 -20.47 -20.27
C LYS A 148 0.54 -19.21 -21.14
N ASP A 149 0.33 -18.10 -20.44
CA ASP A 149 0.74 -16.71 -20.76
C ASP A 149 -0.38 -15.80 -21.28
N SER A 150 -1.08 -15.14 -20.34
CA SER A 150 -1.62 -13.78 -20.56
C SER A 150 -2.07 -13.11 -19.26
N ILE A 151 -1.13 -12.87 -18.33
CA ILE A 151 -1.27 -11.78 -17.33
C ILE A 151 -0.19 -10.70 -17.57
N PHE A 152 0.77 -10.94 -18.47
CA PHE A 152 1.90 -10.03 -18.68
C PHE A 152 1.73 -9.01 -19.82
N THR A 153 0.56 -8.94 -20.45
CA THR A 153 0.34 -8.06 -21.62
C THR A 153 -0.33 -6.73 -21.25
N GLU A 154 -0.98 -6.62 -20.09
CA GLU A 154 -1.52 -5.33 -19.61
C GLU A 154 -0.56 -4.52 -18.72
N LEU A 155 0.56 -5.10 -18.29
CA LEU A 155 1.63 -4.36 -17.60
C LEU A 155 2.58 -3.63 -18.57
N SER A 156 2.60 -4.04 -19.85
CA SER A 156 3.53 -3.53 -20.87
C SER A 156 3.17 -2.14 -21.42
N TYR A 157 1.93 -1.68 -21.27
CA TYR A 157 1.53 -0.35 -21.77
C TYR A 157 1.91 0.76 -20.78
N SER A 158 1.82 0.50 -19.47
CA SER A 158 2.17 1.46 -18.41
C SER A 158 3.67 1.63 -18.17
N ILE A 159 4.50 0.63 -18.48
CA ILE A 159 5.96 0.73 -18.29
C ILE A 159 6.62 1.53 -19.42
N SER A 160 6.06 1.51 -20.64
CA SER A 160 6.62 2.24 -21.79
C SER A 160 6.55 3.78 -21.63
N ASN A 161 5.59 4.29 -20.87
CA ASN A 161 5.44 5.72 -20.62
C ASN A 161 6.27 6.22 -19.43
N ILE A 162 6.60 5.34 -18.47
CA ILE A 162 7.50 5.67 -17.35
C ILE A 162 8.96 5.78 -17.83
N LEU A 163 9.39 4.91 -18.74
CA LEU A 163 10.73 4.99 -19.36
C LEU A 163 10.88 6.20 -20.30
N LYS A 164 9.83 6.59 -21.03
CA LYS A 164 9.84 7.81 -21.88
C LYS A 164 9.97 9.10 -21.07
N MET A 165 9.44 9.14 -19.85
CA MET A 165 9.49 10.34 -19.00
C MET A 165 10.90 10.61 -18.44
N ASN A 166 11.70 9.57 -18.20
CA ASN A 166 13.10 9.72 -17.80
C ASN A 166 13.99 10.09 -19.00
N ALA A 167 13.78 9.45 -20.15
CA ALA A 167 14.49 9.81 -21.39
C ALA A 167 14.21 11.26 -21.82
N ALA A 168 12.97 11.75 -21.65
CA ALA A 168 12.60 13.14 -21.93
C ALA A 168 13.35 14.14 -21.03
N LYS A 169 13.53 13.84 -19.73
CA LYS A 169 14.31 14.69 -18.82
C LYS A 169 15.78 14.78 -19.23
N TYR A 170 16.41 13.67 -19.59
CA TYR A 170 17.79 13.67 -20.08
C TYR A 170 17.93 14.31 -21.48
N LEU A 171 16.93 14.15 -22.36
CA LEU A 171 16.87 14.82 -23.67
C LEU A 171 16.76 16.34 -23.53
N ILE A 172 15.92 16.82 -22.61
CA ILE A 172 15.78 18.26 -22.33
C ILE A 172 17.08 18.82 -21.77
N GLY A 173 17.75 18.11 -20.85
CA GLY A 173 19.06 18.50 -20.32
C GLY A 173 20.15 18.52 -21.39
N PHE A 174 20.18 17.53 -22.29
CA PHE A 174 21.12 17.46 -23.40
C PHE A 174 20.90 18.58 -24.43
N LEU A 175 19.63 18.87 -24.77
CA LEU A 175 19.25 19.96 -25.67
C LEU A 175 19.59 21.33 -25.07
N ALA A 176 19.39 21.52 -23.76
CA ALA A 176 19.80 22.72 -23.05
C ALA A 176 21.34 22.89 -23.05
N GLY A 177 22.09 21.81 -22.85
CA GLY A 177 23.56 21.82 -22.93
C GLY A 177 24.09 22.16 -24.32
N LEU A 178 23.48 21.62 -25.39
CA LEU A 178 23.83 21.94 -26.78
C LEU A 178 23.58 23.41 -27.14
N LEU A 179 22.51 24.00 -26.60
CA LEU A 179 22.21 25.43 -26.79
C LEU A 179 23.25 26.33 -26.13
N VAL A 180 23.69 26.00 -24.91
CA VAL A 180 24.76 26.74 -24.23
C VAL A 180 26.09 26.61 -24.97
N PHE A 181 26.42 25.41 -25.47
CA PHE A 181 27.63 25.18 -26.27
C PHE A 181 27.64 26.03 -27.56
N PHE A 182 26.54 26.08 -28.29
CA PHE A 182 26.42 26.91 -29.50
C PHE A 182 26.52 28.41 -29.20
N ALA A 183 25.90 28.88 -28.11
CA ALA A 183 25.98 30.27 -27.69
C ALA A 183 27.43 30.71 -27.41
N ILE A 184 28.20 29.89 -26.71
CA ILE A 184 29.61 30.16 -26.41
C ILE A 184 30.47 30.13 -27.69
N SER A 185 30.22 29.18 -28.60
CA SER A 185 30.94 29.11 -29.88
C SER A 185 30.70 30.31 -30.80
N THR A 186 29.51 30.93 -30.77
CA THR A 186 29.23 32.13 -31.60
C THR A 186 29.93 33.40 -31.10
N ILE A 187 30.17 33.50 -29.78
CA ILE A 187 30.86 34.66 -29.18
C ILE A 187 32.38 34.60 -29.45
N ALA A 188 32.95 33.40 -29.55
CA ALA A 188 34.38 33.21 -29.84
C ALA A 188 34.77 33.56 -31.30
N GLY A 189 33.80 33.67 -32.22
CA GLY A 189 34.04 33.80 -33.66
C GLY A 189 34.07 35.22 -34.24
N SER A 190 33.70 36.27 -33.50
CA SER A 190 33.58 37.63 -34.08
C SER A 190 34.70 38.58 -33.62
N LYS A 191 35.79 38.62 -34.38
CA LYS A 191 36.70 39.78 -34.45
C LYS A 191 36.40 40.56 -35.73
N GLU A 192 35.73 41.72 -35.65
CA GLU A 192 36.14 42.90 -36.42
C GLU A 192 35.38 44.21 -36.06
N SER A 193 36.20 45.21 -35.74
CA SER A 193 36.19 46.65 -36.01
C SER A 193 34.92 47.52 -36.04
N ALA A 194 35.11 48.72 -35.47
CA ALA A 194 34.15 49.77 -35.17
C ALA A 194 33.96 50.81 -36.30
N LYS A 195 32.78 51.45 -36.36
CA LYS A 195 32.61 52.91 -36.11
C LYS A 195 31.18 53.44 -36.35
N ASP A 196 30.79 54.27 -35.38
CA ASP A 196 30.03 55.53 -35.47
C ASP A 196 28.49 55.64 -35.40
N VAL A 197 28.09 56.49 -34.43
CA VAL A 197 26.82 57.22 -34.22
C VAL A 197 25.52 56.43 -33.96
N SER A 198 25.42 55.75 -32.80
CA SER A 198 24.15 55.46 -32.08
C SER A 198 24.38 55.08 -30.59
N ASN A 199 25.33 55.71 -29.89
CA ASN A 199 25.83 55.17 -28.61
C ASN A 199 25.04 55.55 -27.33
N VAL A 200 23.87 56.20 -27.43
CA VAL A 200 23.08 56.58 -26.23
C VAL A 200 21.72 55.84 -26.13
N ILE A 201 21.19 55.35 -27.25
CA ILE A 201 19.91 54.63 -27.28
C ILE A 201 20.13 53.10 -27.27
N ASP A 202 21.17 52.59 -27.93
CA ASP A 202 21.45 51.15 -28.00
C ASP A 202 22.08 50.58 -26.71
N ASN A 203 22.89 51.35 -25.99
CA ASN A 203 23.42 50.95 -24.68
C ASN A 203 22.34 50.95 -23.59
N ARG A 204 21.34 51.84 -23.68
CA ARG A 204 20.21 51.87 -22.74
C ARG A 204 19.25 50.71 -22.96
N ARG A 205 18.91 50.36 -24.21
CA ARG A 205 18.07 49.20 -24.52
C ARG A 205 18.74 47.86 -24.21
N LYS A 206 20.05 47.71 -24.47
CA LYS A 206 20.81 46.52 -24.06
C LYS A 206 20.90 46.38 -22.55
N ASN A 207 21.24 47.46 -21.82
CA ASN A 207 21.27 47.45 -20.36
C ASN A 207 19.89 47.18 -19.74
N GLN A 208 18.82 47.77 -20.29
CA GLN A 208 17.47 47.57 -19.79
C GLN A 208 16.96 46.16 -20.07
N SER A 209 17.32 45.55 -21.20
CA SER A 209 17.01 44.14 -21.50
C SER A 209 17.79 43.18 -20.58
N SER A 210 19.08 43.44 -20.30
CA SER A 210 19.85 42.61 -19.36
C SER A 210 19.35 42.70 -17.92
N ILE A 211 18.89 43.88 -17.48
CA ILE A 211 18.25 44.06 -16.17
C ILE A 211 16.92 43.28 -16.11
N ASP A 212 16.12 43.31 -17.18
CA ASP A 212 14.84 42.58 -17.28
C ASP A 212 15.03 41.05 -17.23
N TYR A 213 16.10 40.54 -17.86
CA TYR A 213 16.46 39.12 -17.77
C TYR A 213 16.96 38.72 -16.38
N GLU A 214 17.72 39.60 -15.71
CA GLU A 214 18.24 39.34 -14.37
C GLU A 214 17.13 39.36 -13.32
N GLU A 215 16.18 40.29 -13.43
CA GLU A 215 14.97 40.31 -12.60
C GLU A 215 14.13 39.03 -12.80
N LYS A 216 13.91 38.62 -14.04
CA LYS A 216 13.18 37.39 -14.36
C LYS A 216 13.92 36.13 -13.89
N TYR A 217 15.25 36.12 -13.98
CA TYR A 217 16.07 35.02 -13.47
C TYR A 217 15.97 34.92 -11.95
N ASN A 218 16.07 36.05 -11.24
CA ASN A 218 15.94 36.09 -9.79
C ASN A 218 14.53 35.65 -9.35
N GLN A 219 13.49 36.11 -10.03
CA GLN A 219 12.11 35.68 -9.77
C GLN A 219 11.94 34.17 -9.98
N LEU A 220 12.49 33.61 -11.06
CA LEU A 220 12.44 32.18 -11.34
C LEU A 220 13.26 31.37 -10.32
N ALA A 221 14.38 31.92 -9.83
CA ALA A 221 15.18 31.31 -8.78
C ALA A 221 14.42 31.28 -7.44
N GLU A 222 13.73 32.36 -7.08
CA GLU A 222 12.86 32.42 -5.91
C GLU A 222 11.69 31.43 -6.00
N GLU A 223 11.03 31.36 -7.16
CA GLU A 223 9.95 30.40 -7.40
C GLU A 223 10.44 28.95 -7.31
N ASN A 224 11.61 28.63 -7.87
CA ASN A 224 12.21 27.31 -7.75
C ASN A 224 12.54 26.95 -6.29
N ASN A 225 13.08 27.88 -5.51
CA ASN A 225 13.35 27.66 -4.08
C ASN A 225 12.05 27.45 -3.29
N ALA A 226 10.99 28.20 -3.61
CA ALA A 226 9.68 28.02 -2.98
C ALA A 226 9.07 26.65 -3.31
N LEU A 227 9.15 26.22 -4.58
CA LEU A 227 8.68 24.90 -5.02
C LEU A 227 9.48 23.76 -4.37
N GLN A 228 10.79 23.90 -4.21
CA GLN A 228 11.61 22.91 -3.50
C GLN A 228 11.17 22.75 -2.04
N LYS A 229 10.93 23.87 -1.35
CA LYS A 229 10.44 23.84 0.04
C LYS A 229 9.05 23.19 0.15
N GLN A 230 8.15 23.43 -0.81
CA GLN A 230 6.85 22.78 -0.86
C GLN A 230 6.96 21.26 -1.08
N LEU A 231 7.88 20.82 -1.93
CA LEU A 231 8.12 19.39 -2.15
C LEU A 231 8.64 18.70 -0.88
N GLU A 232 9.55 19.36 -0.14
CA GLU A 232 10.04 18.85 1.14
C GLU A 232 8.93 18.75 2.19
N ASP A 233 8.09 19.78 2.33
CA ASP A 233 6.95 19.75 3.26
C ASP A 233 5.96 18.64 2.90
N LEU A 234 5.64 18.48 1.62
CA LEU A 234 4.76 17.43 1.14
C LEU A 234 5.33 16.03 1.38
N GLN A 235 6.65 15.86 1.23
CA GLN A 235 7.33 14.61 1.54
C GLN A 235 7.23 14.26 3.04
N ASN A 236 7.47 15.24 3.91
CA ASN A 236 7.33 15.06 5.37
C ASN A 236 5.89 14.69 5.77
N GLN A 237 4.89 15.33 5.15
CA GLN A 237 3.48 15.00 5.37
C GLN A 237 3.14 13.58 4.91
N LEU A 238 3.64 13.15 3.74
CA LEU A 238 3.45 11.80 3.24
C LEU A 238 4.09 10.76 4.17
N GLU A 239 5.29 11.02 4.68
CA GLU A 239 5.95 10.15 5.65
C GLU A 239 5.12 10.01 6.94
N GLY A 240 4.58 11.13 7.46
CA GLY A 240 3.70 11.13 8.62
C GLY A 240 2.40 10.33 8.39
N LEU A 241 1.77 10.49 7.23
CA LEU A 241 0.59 9.71 6.84
C LEU A 241 0.89 8.22 6.68
N GLN A 242 2.07 7.88 6.15
CA GLN A 242 2.48 6.50 5.98
C GLN A 242 2.74 5.83 7.34
N LYS A 243 3.39 6.54 8.27
CA LYS A 243 3.62 6.08 9.64
C LYS A 243 2.31 5.87 10.40
N THR A 244 1.36 6.79 10.29
CA THR A 244 0.04 6.63 10.93
C THR A 244 -0.74 5.46 10.34
N ALA A 245 -0.74 5.27 9.02
CA ALA A 245 -1.35 4.10 8.38
C ALA A 245 -0.70 2.77 8.83
N GLN A 246 0.62 2.76 9.03
CA GLN A 246 1.35 1.62 9.56
C GLN A 246 0.96 1.31 11.01
N ASN A 247 0.87 2.32 11.88
CA ASN A 247 0.39 2.16 13.27
C ASN A 247 -1.01 1.53 13.32
N TYR A 248 -1.95 2.00 12.50
CA TYR A 248 -3.29 1.40 12.43
C TYR A 248 -3.26 -0.07 11.97
N THR A 249 -2.38 -0.38 11.02
CA THR A 249 -2.20 -1.75 10.53
C THR A 249 -1.64 -2.64 11.65
N ASN A 250 -0.59 -2.20 12.34
CA ASN A 250 0.01 -2.89 13.48
C ASN A 250 -1.02 -3.14 14.58
N LEU A 251 -1.77 -2.11 14.97
CA LEU A 251 -2.80 -2.22 16.00
C LEU A 251 -3.89 -3.22 15.60
N SER A 252 -4.35 -3.20 14.35
CA SER A 252 -5.37 -4.13 13.85
C SER A 252 -4.91 -5.59 13.92
N GLN A 253 -3.65 -5.86 13.60
CA GLN A 253 -3.06 -7.19 13.68
C GLN A 253 -2.90 -7.64 15.15
N LEU A 254 -2.43 -6.74 16.03
CA LEU A 254 -2.32 -7.03 17.47
C LEU A 254 -3.68 -7.32 18.11
N LEU A 255 -4.75 -6.65 17.68
CA LEU A 255 -6.12 -6.96 18.13
C LEU A 255 -6.61 -8.33 17.67
N LEU A 256 -6.27 -8.73 16.44
CA LEU A 256 -6.61 -10.06 15.93
C LEU A 256 -5.86 -11.16 16.69
N ILE A 257 -4.57 -10.92 17.01
CA ILE A 257 -3.77 -11.82 17.85
C ILE A 257 -4.39 -11.91 19.25
N GLU A 258 -4.73 -10.78 19.87
CA GLU A 258 -5.39 -10.73 21.17
C GLU A 258 -6.68 -11.56 21.18
N LYS A 259 -7.53 -11.42 20.16
CA LYS A 259 -8.75 -12.23 20.02
C LYS A 259 -8.44 -13.73 20.02
N LYS A 260 -7.38 -14.17 19.33
CA LYS A 260 -6.96 -15.58 19.34
C LYS A 260 -6.47 -16.02 20.72
N VAL A 261 -5.67 -15.20 21.39
CA VAL A 261 -5.18 -15.48 22.76
C VAL A 261 -6.37 -15.61 23.73
N SER A 262 -7.32 -14.68 23.69
CA SER A 262 -8.54 -14.73 24.51
C SER A 262 -9.43 -15.94 24.17
N GLY A 263 -9.45 -16.36 22.91
CA GLY A 263 -10.15 -17.55 22.46
C GLY A 263 -9.44 -18.88 22.79
N GLY A 264 -8.22 -18.84 23.36
CA GLY A 264 -7.42 -20.02 23.66
C GLY A 264 -6.67 -20.62 22.46
N ASP A 265 -6.75 -20.01 21.28
CA ASP A 265 -5.99 -20.39 20.09
C ASP A 265 -4.55 -19.85 20.19
N TYR A 266 -3.76 -20.45 21.09
CA TYR A 266 -2.40 -20.01 21.35
C TYR A 266 -1.46 -20.27 20.17
N VAL A 267 -1.67 -21.37 19.43
CA VAL A 267 -0.85 -21.73 18.27
C VAL A 267 -1.06 -20.74 17.13
N GLY A 268 -2.32 -20.44 16.78
CA GLY A 268 -2.62 -19.44 15.77
C GLY A 268 -2.14 -18.04 16.18
N ALA A 269 -2.22 -17.70 17.47
CA ALA A 269 -1.67 -16.45 17.98
C ALA A 269 -0.14 -16.40 17.85
N ALA A 270 0.56 -17.48 18.21
CA ALA A 270 2.02 -17.57 18.11
C ALA A 270 2.50 -17.52 16.65
N ASP A 271 1.83 -18.20 15.73
CA ASP A 271 2.11 -18.12 14.28
C ASP A 271 2.03 -16.68 13.78
N MET A 272 0.96 -15.96 14.16
CA MET A 272 0.80 -14.55 13.80
C MET A 272 1.86 -13.65 14.44
N LEU A 273 2.22 -13.89 15.70
CA LEU A 273 3.24 -13.11 16.40
C LEU A 273 4.64 -13.31 15.81
N VAL A 274 4.99 -14.53 15.38
CA VAL A 274 6.27 -14.78 14.69
C VAL A 274 6.32 -14.08 13.34
N ALA A 275 5.20 -14.05 12.61
CA ALA A 275 5.10 -13.35 11.32
C ALA A 275 4.96 -11.83 11.45
N PHE A 276 4.72 -11.31 12.66
CA PHE A 276 4.47 -9.90 12.90
C PHE A 276 5.77 -9.09 12.84
N ASN A 277 5.77 -8.02 12.03
CA ASN A 277 6.92 -7.11 12.00
C ASN A 277 6.87 -6.15 13.20
N ALA A 278 7.71 -6.42 14.19
CA ALA A 278 7.86 -5.58 15.37
C ALA A 278 8.74 -4.33 15.15
N GLU A 279 9.32 -4.14 13.96
CA GLU A 279 10.07 -2.94 13.64
C GLU A 279 9.15 -1.73 13.50
N GLY A 280 9.55 -0.61 14.10
CA GLY A 280 8.81 0.66 14.00
C GLY A 280 7.56 0.74 14.88
N LEU A 281 7.31 -0.23 15.76
CA LEU A 281 6.25 -0.12 16.76
C LEU A 281 6.47 1.09 17.66
N ASN A 282 5.40 1.81 17.96
CA ASN A 282 5.41 2.76 19.05
C ASN A 282 5.41 2.05 20.41
N GLU A 283 5.64 2.82 21.49
CA GLU A 283 5.78 2.28 22.85
C GLU A 283 4.56 1.44 23.28
N THR A 284 3.35 1.94 23.04
CA THR A 284 2.11 1.24 23.40
C THR A 284 1.89 -0.05 22.62
N GLU A 285 2.22 -0.05 21.32
CA GLU A 285 2.13 -1.23 20.47
C GLU A 285 3.16 -2.29 20.89
N LYS A 286 4.37 -1.85 21.25
CA LYS A 286 5.43 -2.74 21.73
C LYS A 286 5.06 -3.41 23.04
N GLU A 287 4.53 -2.65 24.01
CA GLU A 287 4.03 -3.22 25.27
C GLU A 287 2.94 -4.27 25.03
N LYS A 288 1.99 -3.98 24.14
CA LYS A 288 0.94 -4.92 23.77
C LYS A 288 1.50 -6.17 23.09
N TYR A 289 2.41 -6.01 22.14
CA TYR A 289 3.08 -7.11 21.44
C TYR A 289 3.80 -8.05 22.43
N GLU A 290 4.61 -7.49 23.34
CA GLU A 290 5.35 -8.28 24.33
C GLU A 290 4.42 -8.98 25.33
N SER A 291 3.35 -8.30 25.76
CA SER A 291 2.32 -8.90 26.60
C SER A 291 1.66 -10.11 25.92
N LEU A 292 1.31 -9.99 24.64
CA LEU A 292 0.72 -11.09 23.87
C LEU A 292 1.70 -12.25 23.68
N ARG A 293 2.99 -11.97 23.40
CA ARG A 293 4.03 -13.02 23.35
C ARG A 293 4.13 -13.78 24.66
N LYS A 294 4.19 -13.07 25.80
CA LYS A 294 4.26 -13.68 27.13
C LYS A 294 3.05 -14.59 27.41
N GLN A 295 1.86 -14.21 26.96
CA GLN A 295 0.64 -14.99 27.19
C GLN A 295 0.53 -16.24 26.29
N ALA A 296 1.06 -16.17 25.06
CA ALA A 296 0.80 -17.16 24.02
C ALA A 296 1.99 -18.10 23.73
N MET A 297 3.22 -17.58 23.65
CA MET A 297 4.35 -18.30 23.05
C MET A 297 4.69 -19.60 23.76
N GLU A 298 4.82 -19.59 25.09
CA GLU A 298 5.18 -20.80 25.84
C GLU A 298 4.05 -21.85 25.83
N LYS A 299 2.78 -21.40 25.85
CA LYS A 299 1.62 -22.30 25.75
C LYS A 299 1.55 -22.96 24.38
N ALA A 300 1.76 -22.18 23.31
CA ALA A 300 1.81 -22.69 21.95
C ALA A 300 2.97 -23.66 21.75
N ALA A 301 4.16 -23.34 22.27
CA ALA A 301 5.34 -24.20 22.26
C ALA A 301 5.07 -25.53 22.98
N GLN A 302 4.45 -25.48 24.16
CA GLN A 302 4.06 -26.67 24.90
C GLN A 302 3.08 -27.55 24.12
N GLN A 303 2.10 -26.95 23.44
CA GLN A 303 1.15 -27.68 22.60
C GLN A 303 1.84 -28.34 21.40
N MET A 304 2.64 -27.59 20.64
CA MET A 304 3.37 -28.12 19.48
C MET A 304 4.35 -29.23 19.87
N TYR A 305 5.02 -29.10 21.01
CA TYR A 305 5.89 -30.16 21.51
C TYR A 305 5.13 -31.45 21.83
N ASN A 306 3.96 -31.34 22.47
CA ASN A 306 3.14 -32.51 22.78
C ASN A 306 2.64 -33.19 21.50
N GLU A 307 2.11 -32.42 20.55
CA GLU A 307 1.68 -32.91 19.24
C GLU A 307 2.84 -33.57 18.47
N GLY A 308 4.01 -32.92 18.42
CA GLY A 308 5.21 -33.46 17.79
C GLY A 308 5.66 -34.77 18.41
N ARG A 309 5.61 -34.89 19.74
CA ARG A 309 5.92 -36.14 20.45
C ARG A 309 4.93 -37.26 20.13
N ASP A 310 3.66 -36.95 19.98
CA ASP A 310 2.65 -37.96 19.66
C ASP A 310 2.76 -38.44 18.21
N LEU A 311 3.06 -37.53 17.27
CA LEU A 311 3.38 -37.86 15.88
C LEU A 311 4.66 -38.69 15.77
N TYR A 312 5.69 -38.35 16.54
CA TYR A 312 6.93 -39.12 16.64
C TYR A 312 6.68 -40.57 17.08
N LYS A 313 5.85 -40.79 18.12
CA LYS A 313 5.47 -42.16 18.55
C LYS A 313 4.76 -42.94 17.46
N LYS A 314 3.98 -42.25 16.62
CA LYS A 314 3.30 -42.82 15.44
C LYS A 314 4.23 -43.02 14.24
N LYS A 315 5.52 -42.69 14.36
CA LYS A 315 6.53 -42.73 13.29
C LYS A 315 6.24 -41.77 12.12
N GLN A 316 5.41 -40.76 12.34
CA GLN A 316 5.12 -39.71 11.35
C GLN A 316 6.19 -38.61 11.48
N TYR A 317 7.43 -38.91 11.08
CA TYR A 317 8.60 -38.07 11.36
C TYR A 317 8.57 -36.71 10.66
N GLY A 318 8.01 -36.61 9.46
CA GLY A 318 7.88 -35.34 8.73
C GLY A 318 6.95 -34.35 9.45
N GLU A 319 5.77 -34.82 9.83
CA GLU A 319 4.80 -34.01 10.59
C GLU A 319 5.32 -33.68 11.99
N ALA A 320 5.98 -34.64 12.67
CA ALA A 320 6.59 -34.41 13.97
C ALA A 320 7.67 -33.31 13.90
N LEU A 321 8.51 -33.35 12.88
CA LEU A 321 9.55 -32.35 12.64
C LEU A 321 8.95 -30.95 12.44
N GLU A 322 7.86 -30.82 11.68
CA GLU A 322 7.17 -29.55 11.49
C GLU A 322 6.70 -28.96 12.84
N LYS A 323 6.13 -29.81 13.71
CA LYS A 323 5.70 -29.39 15.05
C LYS A 323 6.87 -28.98 15.94
N PHE A 324 7.96 -29.73 15.96
CA PHE A 324 9.13 -29.35 16.76
C PHE A 324 9.81 -28.08 16.26
N ASN A 325 9.83 -27.83 14.94
CA ASN A 325 10.35 -26.58 14.39
C ASN A 325 9.50 -25.37 14.82
N LYS A 326 8.17 -25.51 14.90
CA LYS A 326 7.31 -24.47 15.47
C LYS A 326 7.68 -24.13 16.92
N VAL A 327 8.03 -25.13 17.74
CA VAL A 327 8.50 -24.88 19.11
C VAL A 327 9.71 -23.94 19.11
N VAL A 328 10.72 -24.23 18.29
CA VAL A 328 11.95 -23.42 18.18
C VAL A 328 11.67 -22.03 17.60
N ALA A 329 10.65 -21.90 16.74
CA ALA A 329 10.22 -20.60 16.23
C ALA A 329 9.49 -19.75 17.27
N TYR A 330 8.76 -20.37 18.20
CA TYR A 330 7.99 -19.65 19.24
C TYR A 330 8.85 -19.22 20.42
N VAL A 331 9.78 -20.08 20.85
CA VAL A 331 10.61 -19.88 22.04
C VAL A 331 12.06 -20.26 21.77
N ASP A 332 13.00 -19.42 22.22
CA ASP A 332 14.45 -19.69 22.11
C ASP A 332 14.90 -20.67 23.21
N GLU A 333 14.64 -20.32 24.47
CA GLU A 333 14.89 -21.19 25.62
C GLU A 333 13.62 -21.52 26.39
N TRP A 334 13.42 -22.80 26.67
CA TRP A 334 12.29 -23.30 27.43
C TRP A 334 12.61 -24.64 28.11
N LYS A 335 11.75 -25.09 29.02
CA LYS A 335 12.02 -26.27 29.88
C LYS A 335 12.37 -27.56 29.12
N ASN A 336 11.94 -27.71 27.86
CA ASN A 336 12.21 -28.89 27.03
C ASN A 336 13.07 -28.57 25.79
N SER A 337 13.89 -27.50 25.79
CA SER A 337 14.75 -27.14 24.65
C SER A 337 15.63 -28.31 24.19
N SER A 338 16.38 -28.91 25.12
CA SER A 338 17.28 -30.04 24.84
C SER A 338 16.54 -31.25 24.26
N ALA A 339 15.36 -31.57 24.78
CA ALA A 339 14.51 -32.64 24.29
C ALA A 339 14.00 -32.34 22.86
N THR A 340 13.53 -31.12 22.62
CA THR A 340 12.97 -30.70 21.34
C THR A 340 14.01 -30.80 20.23
N ILE A 341 15.19 -30.23 20.44
CA ILE A 341 16.26 -30.24 19.45
C ILE A 341 16.77 -31.68 19.23
N TYR A 342 16.81 -32.50 20.29
CA TYR A 342 17.11 -33.93 20.14
C TYR A 342 16.07 -34.63 19.25
N TYR A 343 14.77 -34.42 19.48
CA TYR A 343 13.73 -35.03 18.65
C TYR A 343 13.76 -34.53 17.20
N ILE A 344 14.12 -33.27 16.95
CA ILE A 344 14.39 -32.76 15.59
C ILE A 344 15.49 -33.60 14.94
N GLY A 345 16.62 -33.83 15.63
CA GLY A 345 17.70 -34.65 15.13
C GLY A 345 17.28 -36.10 14.84
N VAL A 346 16.50 -36.71 15.73
CA VAL A 346 15.95 -38.06 15.49
C VAL A 346 15.01 -38.06 14.28
N CYS A 347 14.12 -37.08 14.14
CA CYS A 347 13.23 -37.02 12.98
C CYS A 347 14.02 -36.88 11.67
N HIS A 348 15.06 -36.05 11.63
CA HIS A 348 15.95 -35.97 10.47
C HIS A 348 16.67 -37.28 10.18
N GLN A 349 17.17 -37.97 11.21
CA GLN A 349 17.82 -39.28 11.06
C GLN A 349 16.87 -40.32 10.44
N GLU A 350 15.64 -40.40 10.94
CA GLU A 350 14.62 -41.35 10.45
C GLU A 350 14.11 -40.98 9.04
N LEU A 351 14.20 -39.70 8.67
CA LEU A 351 13.96 -39.21 7.31
C LEU A 351 15.19 -39.33 6.38
N ASN A 352 16.26 -39.98 6.86
CA ASN A 352 17.52 -40.20 6.14
C ASN A 352 18.27 -38.90 5.77
N ASP A 353 18.03 -37.80 6.49
CA ASP A 353 18.76 -36.54 6.40
C ASP A 353 19.85 -36.51 7.49
N LYS A 354 20.93 -37.25 7.25
CA LYS A 354 22.01 -37.46 8.24
C LYS A 354 22.71 -36.17 8.63
N ASP A 355 22.90 -35.24 7.69
CA ASP A 355 23.62 -34.00 7.93
C ASP A 355 22.87 -33.12 8.93
N LYS A 356 21.56 -32.92 8.72
CA LYS A 356 20.71 -32.16 9.66
C LYS A 356 20.52 -32.88 10.98
N ALA A 357 20.51 -34.22 10.97
CA ALA A 357 20.48 -34.99 12.21
C ALA A 357 21.71 -34.71 13.07
N LEU A 358 22.91 -34.79 12.48
CA LEU A 358 24.17 -34.49 13.16
C LEU A 358 24.22 -33.03 13.66
N GLU A 359 23.77 -32.08 12.85
CA GLU A 359 23.67 -30.66 13.25
C GLU A 359 22.83 -30.50 14.51
N ALA A 360 21.62 -31.07 14.52
CA ALA A 360 20.72 -30.98 15.67
C ALA A 360 21.29 -31.69 16.91
N PHE A 361 21.89 -32.87 16.76
CA PHE A 361 22.50 -33.58 17.89
C PHE A 361 23.69 -32.82 18.48
N ASN A 362 24.59 -32.29 17.64
CA ASN A 362 25.71 -31.46 18.09
C ASN A 362 25.21 -30.20 18.80
N LYS A 363 24.16 -29.56 18.30
CA LYS A 363 23.53 -28.41 18.97
C LYS A 363 23.05 -28.76 20.38
N VAL A 364 22.51 -29.96 20.62
CA VAL A 364 22.13 -30.41 21.98
C VAL A 364 23.36 -30.58 22.87
N ILE A 365 24.43 -31.18 22.34
CA ILE A 365 25.67 -31.44 23.07
C ILE A 365 26.34 -30.14 23.50
N GLU A 366 26.37 -29.15 22.60
CA GLU A 366 27.02 -27.86 22.82
C GLU A 366 26.20 -26.95 23.76
N ARG A 367 24.88 -26.82 23.51
CA ARG A 367 24.03 -25.92 24.32
C ARG A 367 23.59 -26.51 25.65
N TYR A 368 23.42 -27.83 25.75
CA TYR A 368 22.87 -28.49 26.94
C TYR A 368 23.73 -29.66 27.42
N PRO A 369 25.03 -29.48 27.68
CA PRO A 369 25.98 -30.57 27.94
C PRO A 369 25.65 -31.43 29.17
N SER A 370 24.92 -30.88 30.14
CA SER A 370 24.48 -31.57 31.35
C SER A 370 23.16 -32.34 31.19
N SER A 371 22.44 -32.15 30.08
CA SER A 371 21.14 -32.79 29.86
C SER A 371 21.29 -34.29 29.58
N SER A 372 20.28 -35.08 29.95
CA SER A 372 20.20 -36.49 29.54
C SER A 372 20.19 -36.65 28.02
N PHE A 373 19.56 -35.71 27.31
CA PHE A 373 19.52 -35.67 25.86
C PHE A 373 20.88 -35.43 25.20
N ALA A 374 21.81 -34.72 25.83
CA ALA A 374 23.17 -34.61 25.32
C ALA A 374 23.91 -35.96 25.33
N LYS A 375 23.64 -36.83 26.31
CA LYS A 375 24.20 -38.20 26.33
C LYS A 375 23.62 -39.05 25.20
N TYR A 376 22.31 -38.96 24.97
CA TYR A 376 21.65 -39.67 23.86
C TYR A 376 22.11 -39.15 22.50
N ALA A 377 22.27 -37.83 22.36
CA ALA A 377 22.78 -37.19 21.16
C ALA A 377 24.19 -37.68 20.81
N LYS A 378 25.11 -37.76 21.79
CA LYS A 378 26.47 -38.32 21.57
C LYS A 378 26.41 -39.74 21.01
N SER A 379 25.62 -40.61 21.64
CA SER A 379 25.45 -41.99 21.17
C SER A 379 24.89 -42.06 19.74
N ARG A 380 23.98 -41.17 19.36
CA ARG A 380 23.44 -41.09 17.99
C ARG A 380 24.47 -40.58 16.99
N VAL A 381 25.26 -39.58 17.35
CA VAL A 381 26.38 -39.06 16.53
C VAL A 381 27.40 -40.18 16.26
N ASP A 382 27.80 -40.91 17.30
CA ASP A 382 28.76 -42.01 17.17
C ASP A 382 28.23 -43.12 16.23
N SER A 383 26.95 -43.49 16.35
CA SER A 383 26.28 -44.46 15.46
C SER A 383 26.24 -43.97 14.01
N ILE A 384 25.83 -42.72 13.77
CA ILE A 384 25.79 -42.16 12.41
C ILE A 384 27.18 -42.15 11.76
N ASN A 385 28.21 -41.75 12.51
CA ASN A 385 29.59 -41.68 12.02
C ASN A 385 30.23 -43.05 11.79
N SER A 386 29.88 -44.05 12.60
CA SER A 386 30.37 -45.43 12.44
C SER A 386 29.60 -46.22 11.38
N GLY A 387 28.48 -45.70 10.87
CA GLY A 387 27.66 -46.35 9.85
C GLY A 387 26.89 -47.58 10.36
N THR A 388 26.82 -47.76 11.68
CA THR A 388 26.06 -48.82 12.38
C THR A 388 24.83 -48.24 13.05
#